data_AF-R6DU75-F1
#
_entry.id   AF-R6DU75-F1
#
_cell.length_a   1.000
_cell.length_b   1.000
_cell.length_c   1.000
_cell.angle_alpha   90.00
_cell.angle_beta   90.00
_cell.angle_gamma   90.00
#
_symmetry.space_group_name_H-M   'P 1'
#
loop_
_entity.id
_entity.type
_entity.pdbx_description
1 polymer ?
#
loop_
_entity_poly.entity_id
_entity_poly.type
_entity_poly.pdbx_seq_one_letter_code
_entity_poly.pdbx_strand_id
1 'polypeptide(L)' 'MTKLKRMNNVKAVKDMKGNPLLLFVNDWMIRMVLEDNEGLELLEFKKN' A
#
# COMPACT_ATOMS: atom_id res chain seq x y z
N MET A 1 -5.27 5.39 14.31
CA MET A 1 -4.64 5.26 12.98
C MET A 1 -3.67 4.10 13.02
N THR A 2 -3.92 3.04 12.28
CA THR A 2 -3.02 1.89 12.19
C THR A 2 -1.77 2.32 11.43
N LYS A 3 -0.63 2.39 12.10
CA LYS A 3 0.65 2.77 11.49
C LYS A 3 1.19 1.57 10.74
N LEU A 4 1.25 1.63 9.41
CA LEU A 4 1.87 0.58 8.60
C LEU A 4 3.38 0.54 8.89
N LYS A 5 3.92 -0.67 9.04
CA LYS A 5 5.35 -0.89 9.21
C LYS A 5 6.04 -0.78 7.85
N ARG A 6 7.29 -0.30 7.85
CA ARG A 6 8.19 -0.15 6.68
C ARG A 6 7.65 0.69 5.51
N MET A 7 7.11 1.87 5.82
CA MET A 7 6.61 2.83 4.80
C MET A 7 7.68 3.71 4.12
N ASN A 8 8.98 3.53 4.40
CA ASN A 8 10.00 4.48 3.92
C ASN A 8 9.98 4.72 2.39
N ASN A 9 9.62 3.68 1.61
CA ASN A 9 9.44 3.81 0.16
C ASN A 9 8.00 3.44 -0.29
N VAL A 10 7.01 3.56 0.60
CA VAL A 10 5.59 3.37 0.27
C VAL A 10 4.82 4.61 0.67
N LYS A 11 4.15 5.22 -0.31
CA LYS A 11 3.35 6.42 -0.06
C LYS A 11 1.89 6.04 0.11
N ALA A 12 1.34 6.30 1.30
CA ALA A 12 -0.09 6.24 1.51
C ALA A 12 -0.75 7.55 1.08
N VAL A 13 -1.67 7.48 0.13
CA VAL A 13 -2.48 8.59 -0.37
C VAL A 13 -3.96 8.18 -0.38
N LYS A 14 -4.82 9.09 -0.84
CA LYS A 14 -6.22 8.76 -1.17
C LYS A 14 -6.42 8.84 -2.68
N ASP A 15 -7.23 7.94 -3.21
CA ASP A 15 -7.71 8.06 -4.59
C ASP A 15 -8.76 9.19 -4.73
N MET A 16 -9.27 9.39 -5.94
CA MET A 16 -10.31 10.41 -6.21
C MET A 16 -11.66 10.13 -5.52
N LYS A 17 -11.89 8.89 -5.07
CA LYS A 17 -13.10 8.47 -4.35
C LYS A 17 -12.89 8.50 -2.82
N GLY A 18 -11.70 8.89 -2.36
CA GLY A 18 -11.34 8.94 -0.95
C GLY A 18 -10.85 7.62 -0.35
N ASN A 19 -10.69 6.56 -1.16
CA ASN A 19 -10.19 5.27 -0.70
C ASN A 19 -8.68 5.33 -0.43
N PRO A 20 -8.16 4.60 0.57
CA PRO A 20 -6.73 4.45 0.77
C PRO A 20 -6.07 3.82 -0.47
N LEU A 21 -5.01 4.46 -0.96
CA LEU A 21 -4.19 3.95 -2.06
C LEU A 21 -2.73 3.96 -1.62
N LEU A 22 -2.07 2.81 -1.73
CA LEU A 22 -0.64 2.68 -1.51
C LEU A 22 0.09 2.73 -2.85
N LEU A 23 1.05 3.65 -2.95
CA LEU A 23 1.94 3.75 -4.10
C LEU A 23 3.27 3.11 -3.73
N PHE A 24 3.64 2.09 -4.49
CA PHE A 24 4.90 1.36 -4.32
C PHE A 24 5.89 1.83 -5.40
N VAL A 25 7.14 2.05 -5.00
CA VAL A 25 8.20 2.42 -5.94
C VAL A 25 8.54 1.23 -6.85
N ASN A 26 8.55 0.02 -6.29
CA ASN A 26 8.79 -1.24 -7.01
C ASN A 26 7.81 -2.33 -6.54
N ASP A 27 7.63 -3.36 -7.36
CA ASP A 27 6.75 -4.51 -7.14
C ASP A 27 7.18 -5.43 -5.98
N TRP A 28 8.47 -5.71 -5.82
CA TRP A 28 9.00 -6.58 -4.76
C TRP A 28 8.65 -6.07 -3.35
N MET A 29 8.42 -4.76 -3.21
CA MET A 29 8.03 -4.14 -1.95
C MET A 29 6.62 -4.53 -1.49
N ILE A 30 5.73 -4.90 -2.42
CA ILE A 30 4.34 -5.29 -2.10
C ILE A 30 4.37 -6.48 -1.15
N ARG A 31 5.20 -7.49 -1.45
CA ARG A 31 5.36 -8.69 -0.61
C ARG A 31 5.86 -8.35 0.78
N MET A 32 6.92 -7.54 0.87
CA MET A 32 7.49 -7.12 2.16
C MET A 32 6.46 -6.39 3.04
N VAL A 33 5.64 -5.52 2.45
CA VAL A 33 4.59 -4.81 3.20
C VAL A 33 3.49 -5.75 3.67
N LEU A 34 3.08 -6.73 2.87
CA LEU A 34 2.10 -7.74 3.27
C LEU A 34 2.63 -8.62 4.43
N GLU A 35 3.90 -9.01 4.36
CA GLU A 35 4.54 -9.85 5.41
C GLU A 35 4.66 -9.12 6.76
N ASP A 36 5.02 -7.84 6.75
CA ASP A 36 5.20 -7.05 7.98
C ASP A 36 3.88 -6.54 8.60
N ASN A 37 2.80 -6.54 7.83
CA ASN A 37 1.49 -6.02 8.23
C ASN A 37 0.43 -7.11 8.09
N GLU A 38 0.44 -8.05 9.05
CA GLU A 38 -0.53 -9.14 9.12
C GLU A 38 -1.98 -8.62 9.03
N GLY A 39 -2.77 -9.24 8.14
CA GLY A 39 -4.16 -8.86 7.88
C GLY A 39 -4.34 -7.68 6.90
N LEU A 40 -3.26 -7.13 6.35
CA LEU A 40 -3.35 -6.16 5.25
C LEU A 40 -3.72 -6.89 3.95
N GLU A 41 -4.81 -6.44 3.32
CA GLU A 41 -5.21 -6.88 2.00
C GLU A 41 -5.08 -5.73 1.00
N LEU A 42 -4.56 -6.03 -0.19
CA LEU A 42 -4.36 -5.06 -1.27
C LEU A 42 -5.12 -5.50 -2.51
N LEU A 43 -5.78 -4.54 -3.15
CA LEU A 43 -6.41 -4.71 -4.45
C LEU A 43 -5.56 -3.98 -5.50
N GLU A 44 -5.40 -4.60 -6.67
CA GLU A 44 -4.66 -3.99 -7.77
C GLU A 44 -5.39 -2.72 -8.27
N PHE A 45 -4.70 -1.59 -8.21
CA PHE A 45 -5.23 -0.33 -8.71
C PHE A 45 -4.91 -0.21 -10.21
N LYS A 46 -5.84 -0.62 -11.07
CA LYS A 46 -5.70 -0.50 -12.53
C LYS A 46 -6.27 0.84 -13.02
N LYS A 47 -5.47 1.61 -13.74
CA LYS A 47 -5.92 2.77 -14.52
C LYS A 47 -6.09 2.30 -15.97
N ASN A 48 -7.30 2.39 -16.50
CA ASN A 48 -7.56 2.16 -17.93
C ASN A 48 -6.90 3.25 -18.77
#